data_AF-A0A4E9F0U6-F1
#
_entry.id   AF-A0A4E9F0U6-F1
#
_cell.length_a   1.000
_cell.length_b   1.000
_cell.length_c   1.000
_cell.angle_alpha   90.00
_cell.angle_beta   90.00
_cell.angle_gamma   90.00
#
_symmetry.space_group_name_H-M   'P 1'
#
loop_
_entity.id
_entity.type
_entity.pdbx_description
1 polymer ?
#
loop_
_entity_poly.entity_id
_entity_poly.type
_entity_poly.pdbx_seq_one_letter_code
_entity_poly.pdbx_strand_id
1 'polypeptide(L)' 'MSYNEIFDHYENPKNVGSLDKNDPSVGTGLIGVPSCGNVIELQIKVNDKDVIEGMVMFGLVTSQ' A
#
# COMPACT_ATOMS: atom_id res chain seq x y z
N MET A 1 22.87 -1.23 2.15
CA MET A 1 21.97 -0.64 3.15
C MET A 1 22.77 -0.38 4.40
N SER A 2 22.89 0.88 4.77
CA SER A 2 23.58 1.36 5.96
C SER A 2 22.70 1.19 7.19
N TYR A 3 23.33 1.08 8.37
CA TYR A 3 22.63 1.05 9.65
C TYR A 3 21.65 2.21 9.82
N ASN A 4 22.02 3.40 9.35
CA ASN A 4 21.18 4.60 9.42
C ASN A 4 19.90 4.47 8.59
N GLU A 5 19.96 3.87 7.40
CA GLU A 5 18.77 3.64 6.57
C GLU A 5 17.80 2.63 7.18
N ILE A 6 18.33 1.60 7.85
CA ILE A 6 17.51 0.61 8.57
C ILE A 6 16.82 1.28 9.76
N PHE A 7 17.59 2.05 10.55
CA PHE A 7 17.07 2.74 11.72
C PHE A 7 15.99 3.78 11.33
N ASP A 8 16.22 4.55 10.25
CA ASP A 8 15.21 5.45 9.67
C ASP A 8 13.93 4.69 9.31
N HIS A 9 14.02 3.49 8.75
CA HIS A 9 12.83 2.70 8.42
C HIS A 9 12.07 2.21 9.67
N TYR A 10 12.76 1.93 10.77
CA TYR A 10 12.12 1.55 12.04
C TYR A 10 11.45 2.74 12.73
N GLU A 11 12.08 3.91 12.71
CA GLU A 11 11.50 5.13 13.31
C GLU A 11 10.40 5.75 12.42
N ASN A 12 10.58 5.72 11.10
CA ASN A 12 9.70 6.30 10.10
C ASN A 12 9.25 5.22 9.10
N PRO A 13 8.37 4.29 9.50
CA PRO A 13 7.92 3.24 8.60
C PRO A 13 7.22 3.86 7.39
N LYS A 14 7.68 3.49 6.20
CA LYS A 14 7.15 4.00 4.91
C LYS A 14 5.97 3.13 4.49
N ASN A 15 4.96 3.72 3.87
CA ASN A 15 3.78 3.03 3.32
C ASN A 15 2.86 2.38 4.38
N VAL A 16 2.82 2.94 5.59
CA VAL A 16 1.88 2.52 6.65
C VAL A 16 0.61 3.36 6.64
N GLY A 17 -0.51 2.76 7.08
CA GLY A 17 -1.80 3.44 7.22
C GLY A 17 -2.78 3.07 6.12
N SER A 18 -3.57 4.05 5.67
CA SER A 18 -4.47 3.94 4.53
C SER A 18 -4.47 5.25 3.78
N LEU A 19 -4.60 5.19 2.46
CA LEU A 19 -4.93 6.37 1.66
C LEU A 19 -6.43 6.67 1.83
N ASP A 20 -6.82 7.92 1.55
CA ASP A 20 -8.24 8.29 1.58
C ASP A 20 -8.98 7.58 0.44
N LYS A 21 -10.01 6.80 0.79
CA LYS A 21 -10.82 6.04 -0.17
C LYS A 21 -11.77 6.92 -0.97
N ASN A 22 -12.03 8.14 -0.52
CA ASN A 22 -12.87 9.10 -1.23
C ASN A 22 -12.08 9.96 -2.21
N ASP A 23 -10.74 9.93 -2.15
CA ASP A 23 -9.89 10.65 -3.08
C ASP A 23 -9.95 9.96 -4.47
N PRO A 24 -10.43 10.64 -5.52
CA PRO A 24 -10.54 10.04 -6.86
C PRO A 24 -9.19 9.69 -7.49
N SER A 25 -8.08 10.22 -6.95
CA SER A 25 -6.72 9.87 -7.37
C SER A 25 -6.20 8.57 -6.73
N VAL A 26 -6.96 7.99 -5.79
CA VAL A 26 -6.60 6.76 -5.08
C VAL A 26 -7.32 5.56 -5.69
N GLY A 27 -6.55 4.63 -6.25
CA GLY A 27 -7.04 3.33 -6.71
C GLY A 27 -6.81 2.26 -5.67
N THR A 28 -7.79 1.37 -5.47
CA THR A 28 -7.67 0.17 -4.62
C THR A 28 -7.79 -1.09 -5.47
N GLY A 29 -6.86 -2.03 -5.32
CA GLY A 29 -6.86 -3.31 -6.02
C GLY A 29 -6.62 -4.47 -5.07
N LEU A 30 -7.33 -5.58 -5.31
CA LEU A 30 -7.07 -6.85 -4.63
C LEU A 30 -6.17 -7.72 -5.50
N ILE A 31 -5.10 -8.23 -4.92
CA ILE A 31 -4.09 -9.07 -5.59
C ILE A 31 -4.02 -10.39 -4.84
N GLY A 32 -4.23 -11.52 -5.52
CA GLY A 32 -4.05 -12.83 -4.91
C GLY A 32 -5.01 -13.89 -5.43
N VAL A 33 -5.05 -15.01 -4.71
CA VAL A 33 -5.90 -16.17 -5.04
C VAL A 33 -7.03 -16.25 -4.01
N PRO A 34 -8.28 -15.92 -4.39
CA PRO A 34 -9.41 -15.89 -3.46
C PRO A 34 -9.65 -17.22 -2.75
N SER A 35 -9.43 -18.34 -3.45
CA SER A 35 -9.70 -19.68 -2.90
C SER A 35 -8.75 -20.12 -1.79
N CYS A 36 -7.54 -19.54 -1.71
CA CYS A 36 -6.56 -19.89 -0.69
C CYS A 36 -6.56 -18.93 0.51
N GLY A 37 -7.40 -17.88 0.50
CA GLY A 37 -7.38 -16.83 1.51
C GLY A 37 -6.15 -15.92 1.46
N ASN A 38 -5.31 -16.06 0.43
CA ASN A 38 -4.11 -15.26 0.22
C ASN A 38 -4.43 -14.10 -0.73
N VAL A 39 -5.27 -13.17 -0.26
CA VAL A 39 -5.57 -11.92 -0.96
C VAL A 39 -4.88 -10.78 -0.22
N ILE A 40 -4.34 -9.84 -0.97
CA ILE A 40 -3.64 -8.65 -0.47
C ILE A 40 -4.37 -7.45 -1.08
N GLU A 41 -4.62 -6.41 -0.28
CA GLU A 41 -5.14 -5.14 -0.81
C GLU A 41 -3.97 -4.18 -1.05
N LEU A 42 -3.96 -3.55 -2.22
CA LEU A 42 -3.01 -2.52 -2.60
C LEU A 42 -3.76 -1.23 -2.91
N GLN A 43 -3.34 -0.14 -2.28
CA GLN A 43 -3.80 1.21 -2.62
C GLN A 43 -2.66 1.99 -3.26
N ILE A 44 -2.94 2.68 -4.37
CA ILE A 44 -2.01 3.58 -5.03
C ILE A 44 -2.64 4.96 -5.23
N LYS A 45 -1.85 6.01 -5.08
CA LYS A 45 -2.24 7.38 -5.43
C LYS A 45 -1.45 7.84 -6.64
N VAL A 46 -2.17 8.30 -7.66
CA VAL A 46 -1.59 8.77 -8.92
C VAL A 46 -1.90 10.25 -9.09
N ASN A 47 -0.89 11.07 -9.35
CA ASN A 47 -1.12 12.49 -9.59
C ASN A 47 -1.52 12.80 -11.04
N ASP A 48 -1.85 14.07 -11.32
CA ASP A 48 -2.28 14.55 -12.64
C ASP A 48 -1.23 14.38 -13.77
N LYS A 49 0.01 13.98 -13.44
CA LYS A 49 1.08 13.70 -14.41
C LYS A 49 1.28 12.19 -14.62
N ASP A 50 0.31 11.36 -14.20
CA ASP A 50 0.36 9.90 -14.22
C ASP A 50 1.53 9.31 -13.40
N VAL A 51 2.04 10.04 -12.40
CA VAL A 51 3.11 9.57 -11.51
C VAL A 51 2.51 9.03 -10.22
N ILE A 52 2.92 7.83 -9.83
CA ILE A 52 2.58 7.24 -8.52
C ILE A 52 3.32 8.01 -7.44
N GLU A 53 2.58 8.69 -6.56
CA GLU A 53 3.13 9.48 -5.44
C GLU A 53 2.99 8.79 -4.09
N GLY A 54 2.07 7.82 -3.99
CA GLY A 54 1.80 7.08 -2.77
C GLY A 54 1.41 5.65 -3.06
N MET A 55 1.87 4.74 -2.20
CA MET A 55 1.52 3.33 -2.25
C MET A 55 1.39 2.82 -0.82
N VAL A 56 0.30 2.12 -0.52
CA VAL A 56 0.11 1.42 0.75
C VAL A 56 -0.31 -0.01 0.43
N MET A 57 0.46 -0.97 0.94
CA MET A 57 0.09 -2.38 0.88
C MET A 57 -0.52 -2.77 2.22
N PHE A 58 -1.75 -3.29 2.16
CA PHE A 58 -2.39 -3.94 3.28
C PHE A 58 -1.97 -5.40 3.23
N GLY A 59 -1.73 -6.02 4.38
CA GLY A 59 -1.37 -7.43 4.47
C GLY A 59 -2.49 -8.35 3.97
N LEU A 60 -2.45 -9.62 4.39
CA LEU A 60 -3.47 -10.59 4.03
C LEU A 60 -4.86 -10.09 4.44
N VAL A 61 -5.68 -9.78 3.45
CA VAL A 61 -7.10 -9.50 3.63
C VAL A 61 -7.85 -10.81 3.44
N THR A 62 -8.49 -11.27 4.50
CA THR A 62 -9.42 -12.39 4.37
C THR A 62 -10.63 -11.89 3.62
N SER A 63 -11.00 -12.53 2.50
CA SER A 63 -12.38 -12.40 2.01
C SER A 63 -13.28 -12.79 3.17
N GLN A 64 -14.16 -11.88 3.60
CA GLN A 64 -15.34 -12.33 4.35
C GLN A 64 -16.12 -13.34 3.51
#